data_AF-A0A7C6HE33-F1
#
_entry.id   AF-A0A7C6HE33-F1
#
_cell.length_a   1.000
_cell.length_b   1.000
_cell.length_c   1.000
_cell.angle_alpha   90.00
_cell.angle_beta   90.00
_cell.angle_gamma   90.00
#
_symmetry.space_group_name_H-M   'P 1'
#
loop_
_entity.id
_entity.type
_entity.pdbx_description
1 polymer ?
#
loop_
_entity_poly.entity_id
_entity_poly.type
_entity_poly.pdbx_seq_one_letter_code
_entity_poly.pdbx_strand_id
1 'polypeptide(L)'
;MKKLLIALLAFSLCYLSGCYDDAILRQNADGKELCAEIIQCIKENDISGIEVLFCEEVSDAHDLDAEIELAFGFIEGEILSHDIFTIGSGDSTRDGKTVKSYVIPVIDNIKTDTGNSYKITFLSYLVLDDNDRMIGINYITIRNQNDETITIGEYLY
;
A
#
# COMPACT_ATOMS: atom_id res chain seq x y z
N MET A 1 5.27 44.96 27.98
CA MET A 1 5.16 44.81 26.51
C MET A 1 6.09 43.73 25.94
N LYS A 2 7.40 43.67 26.30
CA LYS A 2 8.31 42.58 25.83
C LYS A 2 7.87 41.14 26.19
N LYS A 3 7.29 40.92 27.38
CA LYS A 3 6.81 39.58 27.80
C LYS A 3 5.54 39.11 27.06
N LEU A 4 4.73 40.04 26.53
CA LEU A 4 3.54 39.74 25.71
C LEU A 4 3.92 39.41 24.26
N LEU A 5 4.99 40.02 23.73
CA LEU A 5 5.54 39.73 22.40
C LEU A 5 6.17 38.34 22.30
N ILE A 6 6.80 37.83 23.38
CA ILE A 6 7.41 36.49 23.40
C ILE A 6 6.34 35.38 23.46
N ALA A 7 5.22 35.63 24.13
CA ALA A 7 4.11 34.67 24.20
C ALA A 7 3.39 34.48 22.84
N LEU A 8 3.31 35.54 22.03
CA LEU A 8 2.73 35.49 20.68
C LEU A 8 3.61 34.76 19.66
N LEU A 9 4.94 34.84 19.80
CA LEU A 9 5.90 34.11 18.95
C LEU A 9 6.00 32.61 19.27
N ALA A 10 5.70 32.21 20.50
CA ALA A 10 5.67 30.81 20.90
C ALA A 10 4.39 30.08 20.43
N PHE A 11 3.28 30.81 20.27
CA PHE A 11 2.01 30.24 19.83
C PHE A 11 1.94 30.03 18.31
N SER A 12 2.73 30.77 17.53
CA SER A 12 2.75 30.67 16.06
C SER A 12 3.50 29.44 15.52
N LEU A 13 4.28 28.74 16.35
CA LEU A 13 5.11 27.61 15.92
C LEU A 13 4.37 26.25 15.96
N CYS A 14 3.15 26.19 16.52
CA CYS A 14 2.39 24.93 16.67
C CYS A 14 1.35 24.67 15.56
N TYR A 15 1.23 25.54 14.56
CA TYR A 15 0.18 25.42 13.52
C TYR A 15 0.66 24.82 12.19
N LEU A 16 1.93 24.42 12.08
CA LEU A 16 2.50 23.97 10.80
C LEU A 16 2.62 22.43 10.66
N SER A 17 2.34 21.64 11.70
CA SER A 17 2.41 20.17 11.61
C SER A 17 1.09 19.48 11.24
N GLY A 18 -0.04 20.19 11.28
CA GLY A 18 -1.37 19.57 11.15
C GLY A 18 -1.65 18.88 9.80
N CYS A 19 -1.23 19.46 8.68
CA CYS A 19 -1.56 18.87 7.37
C CYS A 19 -0.74 17.62 7.04
N TYR A 20 0.50 17.53 7.53
CA TYR A 20 1.39 16.42 7.22
C TYR A 20 0.98 15.16 7.99
N ASP A 21 0.63 15.32 9.27
CA ASP A 21 0.16 14.20 10.10
C ASP A 21 -1.17 13.63 9.58
N ASP A 22 -2.10 14.49 9.15
CA ASP A 22 -3.39 14.07 8.59
C ASP A 22 -3.24 13.28 7.27
N ALA A 23 -2.32 13.69 6.39
CA ALA A 23 -2.07 13.00 5.13
C ALA A 23 -1.51 11.59 5.34
N ILE A 24 -0.53 11.44 6.24
CA ILE A 24 0.05 10.14 6.60
C ILE A 24 -1.00 9.24 7.25
N LEU A 25 -1.84 9.77 8.14
CA LEU A 25 -2.91 8.99 8.76
C LEU A 25 -3.90 8.45 7.74
N ARG A 26 -4.29 9.27 6.75
CA ARG A 26 -5.17 8.85 5.66
C ARG A 26 -4.52 7.78 4.79
N GLN A 27 -3.29 8.00 4.34
CA GLN A 27 -2.51 7.02 3.58
C GLN A 27 -2.39 5.68 4.32
N ASN A 28 -2.13 5.71 5.62
CA ASN A 28 -2.08 4.50 6.43
C ASN A 28 -3.43 3.80 6.59
N ALA A 29 -4.54 4.54 6.52
CA ALA A 29 -5.88 3.95 6.49
C ALA A 29 -6.14 3.28 5.14
N ASP A 30 -5.87 3.99 4.04
CA ASP A 30 -6.02 3.48 2.66
C ASP A 30 -5.17 2.21 2.45
N GLY A 31 -3.91 2.22 2.91
CA GLY A 31 -3.03 1.05 2.84
C GLY A 31 -3.52 -0.13 3.67
N LYS A 32 -4.17 0.09 4.82
CA LYS A 32 -4.76 -0.97 5.64
C LYS A 32 -6.00 -1.58 5.00
N GLU A 33 -6.81 -0.76 4.33
CA GLU A 33 -7.98 -1.21 3.58
C GLU A 33 -7.55 -2.12 2.42
N LEU A 34 -6.59 -1.70 1.61
CA LEU A 34 -6.00 -2.53 0.56
C LEU A 34 -5.41 -3.85 1.10
N CYS A 35 -4.73 -3.82 2.26
CA CYS A 35 -4.25 -5.05 2.89
C CYS A 35 -5.38 -6.00 3.29
N ALA A 36 -6.49 -5.46 3.79
CA ALA A 36 -7.65 -6.26 4.18
C ALA A 36 -8.34 -6.89 2.96
N GLU A 37 -8.48 -6.12 1.88
CA GLU A 37 -9.03 -6.59 0.60
C GLU A 37 -8.17 -7.70 0.01
N ILE A 38 -6.84 -7.52 -0.05
CA ILE A 38 -5.91 -8.56 -0.55
C ILE A 38 -6.03 -9.85 0.27
N ILE A 39 -6.07 -9.77 1.60
CA ILE A 39 -6.23 -10.95 2.44
C ILE A 39 -7.57 -11.63 2.22
N GLN A 40 -8.65 -10.86 2.05
CA GLN A 40 -9.97 -11.42 1.79
C GLN A 40 -9.98 -12.16 0.45
N CYS A 41 -9.43 -11.54 -0.60
CA CYS A 41 -9.37 -12.15 -1.91
C CYS A 41 -8.53 -13.44 -1.92
N ILE A 42 -7.40 -13.47 -1.21
CA ILE A 42 -6.60 -14.70 -1.06
C ILE A 42 -7.42 -15.80 -0.37
N LYS A 43 -8.12 -15.48 0.73
CA LYS A 43 -8.94 -16.44 1.48
C LYS A 43 -10.13 -16.97 0.68
N GLU A 44 -10.69 -16.15 -0.20
CA GLU A 44 -11.84 -16.51 -1.04
C GLU A 44 -11.41 -17.08 -2.40
N ASN A 45 -10.10 -17.11 -2.69
CA ASN A 45 -9.54 -17.43 -4.00
C ASN A 45 -10.16 -16.55 -5.11
N ASP A 46 -10.37 -15.26 -4.82
CA ASP A 46 -10.96 -14.26 -5.70
C ASP A 46 -9.87 -13.56 -6.53
N ILE A 47 -9.61 -14.11 -7.71
CA ILE A 47 -8.62 -13.59 -8.66
C ILE A 47 -9.03 -12.20 -9.15
N SER A 48 -10.27 -12.05 -9.61
CA SER A 48 -10.78 -10.78 -10.13
C SER A 48 -10.81 -9.67 -9.07
N GLY A 49 -11.03 -10.04 -7.81
CA GLY A 49 -10.95 -9.11 -6.67
C GLY A 49 -9.55 -8.54 -6.45
N ILE A 50 -8.47 -9.29 -6.73
CA ILE A 50 -7.10 -8.76 -6.74
C ILE A 50 -6.85 -7.93 -7.99
N GLU A 51 -7.26 -8.43 -9.16
CA GLU A 51 -7.01 -7.81 -10.47
C GLU A 51 -7.52 -6.36 -10.51
N VAL A 52 -8.72 -6.10 -10.01
CA VAL A 52 -9.34 -4.76 -10.02
C VAL A 52 -8.61 -3.72 -9.16
N LEU A 53 -7.70 -4.16 -8.28
CA LEU A 53 -6.90 -3.25 -7.45
C LEU A 53 -5.69 -2.69 -8.21
N PHE A 54 -5.31 -3.31 -9.34
CA PHE A 54 -4.16 -2.88 -10.13
C PHE A 54 -4.47 -1.63 -10.96
N CYS A 55 -3.41 -0.87 -11.25
CA CYS A 55 -3.51 0.25 -12.15
C CYS A 55 -3.59 -0.19 -13.62
N GLU A 56 -4.21 0.65 -14.45
CA GLU A 56 -4.48 0.34 -15.85
C GLU A 56 -3.20 0.03 -16.65
N GLU A 57 -2.10 0.75 -16.41
CA GLU A 57 -0.82 0.48 -17.10
C GLU A 57 -0.33 -0.95 -16.87
N VAL A 58 -0.52 -1.49 -15.66
CA VAL A 58 -0.11 -2.86 -15.33
C VAL A 58 -1.12 -3.86 -15.88
N SER A 59 -2.42 -3.59 -15.71
CA SER A 59 -3.48 -4.44 -16.26
C SER A 59 -3.40 -4.60 -17.78
N ASP A 60 -2.94 -3.57 -18.50
CA ASP A 60 -2.74 -3.64 -19.96
C ASP A 60 -1.48 -4.41 -20.37
N ALA A 61 -0.46 -4.44 -19.51
CA ALA A 61 0.86 -4.98 -19.83
C ALA A 61 1.07 -6.43 -19.34
N HIS A 62 0.30 -6.87 -18.35
CA HIS A 62 0.45 -8.17 -17.69
C HIS A 62 -0.76 -9.08 -17.89
N ASP A 63 -0.49 -10.39 -17.89
CA ASP A 63 -1.54 -11.41 -17.73
C ASP A 63 -1.82 -11.58 -16.23
N LEU A 64 -2.53 -10.61 -15.66
CA LEU A 64 -2.78 -10.54 -14.21
C LEU A 64 -3.51 -11.79 -13.70
N ASP A 65 -4.48 -12.31 -14.44
CA ASP A 65 -5.18 -13.55 -14.09
C ASP A 65 -4.18 -14.70 -13.84
N ALA A 66 -3.26 -14.93 -14.78
CA ALA A 66 -2.27 -16.00 -14.66
C ALA A 66 -1.26 -15.74 -13.54
N GLU A 67 -0.80 -14.50 -13.38
CA GLU A 67 0.15 -14.12 -12.33
C GLU A 67 -0.47 -14.27 -10.92
N ILE A 68 -1.73 -13.85 -10.76
CA ILE A 68 -2.48 -13.97 -9.50
C ILE A 68 -2.74 -15.44 -9.19
N GLU A 69 -3.13 -16.26 -10.17
CA GLU A 69 -3.34 -17.70 -9.96
C GLU A 69 -2.05 -18.39 -9.48
N LEU A 70 -0.91 -18.07 -10.09
CA LEU A 70 0.39 -18.57 -9.63
C LEU A 70 0.75 -18.07 -8.22
N ALA A 71 0.46 -16.81 -7.92
CA ALA A 71 0.72 -16.21 -6.61
C ALA A 71 -0.17 -16.81 -5.50
N PHE A 72 -1.44 -17.12 -5.80
CA PHE A 72 -2.31 -17.84 -4.86
C PHE A 72 -1.80 -19.26 -4.64
N GLY A 73 -1.39 -19.96 -5.69
CA GLY A 73 -0.78 -21.30 -5.58
C GLY A 73 0.56 -21.32 -4.82
N PHE A 74 1.25 -20.19 -4.72
CA PHE A 74 2.48 -20.03 -3.93
C PHE A 74 2.22 -19.99 -2.41
N ILE A 75 1.00 -19.60 -1.98
CA ILE A 75 0.59 -19.62 -0.58
C ILE A 75 -0.04 -20.98 -0.26
N GLU A 76 0.68 -21.80 0.49
CA GLU A 76 0.25 -23.15 0.83
C GLU A 76 -0.59 -23.14 2.12
N GLY A 77 -1.89 -23.45 1.98
CA GLY A 77 -2.82 -23.60 3.10
C GLY A 77 -3.59 -22.33 3.45
N GLU A 78 -4.39 -22.43 4.51
CA GLU A 78 -5.32 -21.39 4.93
C GLU A 78 -4.65 -20.36 5.82
N ILE A 79 -4.87 -19.06 5.55
CA ILE A 79 -4.32 -17.97 6.37
C ILE A 79 -5.02 -17.91 7.74
N LEU A 80 -4.26 -18.15 8.81
CA LEU A 80 -4.73 -18.12 10.19
C LEU A 80 -4.56 -16.75 10.86
N SER A 81 -3.45 -16.07 10.58
CA SER A 81 -3.12 -14.77 11.19
C SER A 81 -2.13 -14.00 10.34
N HIS A 82 -2.09 -12.67 10.50
CA HIS A 82 -1.15 -11.77 9.86
C HIS A 82 -1.04 -10.45 10.63
N ASP A 83 0.04 -9.72 10.41
CA ASP A 83 0.26 -8.37 10.91
C ASP A 83 0.28 -7.37 9.75
N ILE A 84 -0.22 -6.14 9.95
CA ILE A 84 -0.28 -5.11 8.90
C ILE A 84 0.47 -3.86 9.37
N PHE A 85 1.34 -3.34 8.51
CA PHE A 85 1.99 -2.04 8.70
C PHE A 85 2.35 -1.38 7.37
N THR A 86 2.72 -0.11 7.43
CA THR A 86 3.18 0.67 6.27
C THR A 86 4.67 0.96 6.42
N ILE A 87 5.48 0.65 5.39
CA ILE A 87 6.93 0.93 5.40
C ILE A 87 7.32 2.18 4.62
N GLY A 88 6.41 2.71 3.82
CA GLY A 88 6.61 3.94 3.09
C GLY A 88 5.29 4.55 2.69
N SER A 89 5.20 5.86 2.78
CA SER A 89 4.14 6.64 2.17
C SER A 89 4.68 8.02 1.87
N GLY A 90 4.01 8.76 0.99
CA GLY A 90 4.43 10.11 0.67
C GLY A 90 3.45 10.82 -0.20
N ASP A 91 3.45 12.14 -0.11
CA ASP A 91 2.69 13.01 -0.97
C ASP A 91 3.56 14.11 -1.60
N SER A 92 3.04 14.71 -2.66
CA SER A 92 3.57 15.92 -3.25
C SER A 92 2.41 16.86 -3.54
N THR A 93 2.62 18.14 -3.24
CA THR A 93 1.62 19.20 -3.42
C THR A 93 2.17 20.26 -4.37
N ARG A 94 1.35 20.64 -5.35
CA ARG A 94 1.62 21.74 -6.29
C ARG A 94 0.43 22.70 -6.22
N ASP A 95 0.70 23.98 -5.95
CA ASP A 95 -0.31 25.03 -5.87
C ASP A 95 -1.48 24.73 -4.90
N GLY A 96 -1.18 24.05 -3.78
CA GLY A 96 -2.17 23.69 -2.76
C GLY A 96 -3.02 22.47 -3.10
N LYS A 97 -2.78 21.79 -4.23
CA LYS A 97 -3.41 20.52 -4.62
C LYS A 97 -2.41 19.37 -4.47
N THR A 98 -2.81 18.27 -3.86
CA THR A 98 -2.03 17.01 -3.90
C THR A 98 -1.96 16.53 -5.35
N VAL A 99 -0.74 16.41 -5.88
CA VAL A 99 -0.48 15.92 -7.25
C VAL A 99 0.13 14.52 -7.28
N LYS A 100 0.66 14.05 -6.16
CA LYS A 100 1.15 12.68 -5.99
C LYS A 100 0.82 12.21 -4.58
N SER A 101 0.37 10.98 -4.42
CA SER A 101 0.21 10.30 -3.13
C SER A 101 0.39 8.81 -3.34
N TYR A 102 1.19 8.16 -2.49
CA TYR A 102 1.43 6.72 -2.59
C TYR A 102 1.61 6.07 -1.21
N VAL A 103 1.44 4.76 -1.19
CA VAL A 103 1.64 3.91 -0.02
C VAL A 103 2.40 2.64 -0.41
N ILE A 104 3.21 2.14 0.53
CA ILE A 104 3.92 0.87 0.45
C ILE A 104 3.55 0.05 1.70
N PRO A 105 2.38 -0.64 1.67
CA PRO A 105 1.95 -1.47 2.78
C PRO A 105 2.67 -2.81 2.78
N VAL A 106 2.68 -3.43 3.96
CA VAL A 106 3.21 -4.76 4.20
C VAL A 106 2.20 -5.55 5.02
N ILE A 107 1.92 -6.76 4.55
CA ILE A 107 1.27 -7.80 5.34
C ILE A 107 2.38 -8.79 5.73
N ASP A 108 2.77 -8.78 7.00
CA ASP A 108 3.89 -9.59 7.50
C ASP A 108 3.38 -10.69 8.42
N ASN A 109 4.29 -11.63 8.74
CA ASN A 109 4.01 -12.71 9.69
C ASN A 109 2.70 -13.45 9.36
N ILE A 110 2.42 -13.61 8.06
CA ILE A 110 1.29 -14.40 7.59
C ILE A 110 1.59 -15.84 7.98
N LYS A 111 0.70 -16.45 8.76
CA LYS A 111 0.84 -17.85 9.19
C LYS A 111 -0.29 -18.66 8.60
N THR A 112 0.07 -19.79 8.02
CA THR A 112 -0.87 -20.75 7.44
C THR A 112 -1.07 -21.96 8.36
N ASP A 113 -2.12 -22.73 8.12
CA ASP A 113 -2.39 -23.99 8.81
C ASP A 113 -1.39 -25.12 8.47
N THR A 114 -0.69 -25.02 7.34
CA THR A 114 0.43 -25.90 6.97
C THR A 114 1.70 -25.62 7.77
N GLY A 115 1.73 -24.52 8.53
CA GLY A 115 2.89 -24.07 9.31
C GLY A 115 3.86 -23.18 8.53
N ASN A 116 3.58 -22.89 7.25
CA ASN A 116 4.36 -21.98 6.43
C ASN A 116 4.09 -20.52 6.77
N SER A 117 5.10 -19.67 6.56
CA SER A 117 4.99 -18.22 6.73
C SER A 117 5.37 -17.42 5.50
N TYR A 118 4.65 -16.30 5.34
CA TYR A 118 4.75 -15.43 4.16
C TYR A 118 4.75 -13.95 4.56
N LYS A 119 5.22 -13.13 3.62
CA LYS A 119 5.15 -11.67 3.67
C LYS A 119 4.71 -11.14 2.31
N ILE A 120 3.75 -10.23 2.31
CA ILE A 120 3.27 -9.52 1.12
C ILE A 120 3.70 -8.05 1.23
N THR A 121 4.24 -7.48 0.15
CA THR A 121 4.58 -6.05 0.04
C THR A 121 4.12 -5.54 -1.31
N PHE A 122 3.54 -4.34 -1.36
CA PHE A 122 3.04 -3.76 -2.60
C PHE A 122 3.18 -2.23 -2.60
N LEU A 123 3.17 -1.62 -3.78
CA LEU A 123 3.10 -0.17 -3.98
C LEU A 123 1.76 0.18 -4.61
N SER A 124 1.06 1.16 -4.05
CA SER A 124 -0.13 1.75 -4.65
C SER A 124 -0.01 3.26 -4.76
N TYR A 125 -0.31 3.80 -5.95
CA TYR A 125 -0.53 5.22 -6.13
C TYR A 125 -2.00 5.54 -5.85
N LEU A 126 -2.24 6.45 -4.91
CA LEU A 126 -3.58 6.93 -4.54
C LEU A 126 -3.96 8.18 -5.34
N VAL A 127 -2.95 8.96 -5.73
CA VAL A 127 -3.07 10.14 -6.59
C VAL A 127 -1.82 10.24 -7.45
N LEU A 128 -1.96 10.46 -8.75
CA LEU A 128 -0.86 10.82 -9.63
C LEU A 128 -1.38 11.70 -10.78
N ASP A 129 -1.19 13.01 -10.68
CA ASP A 129 -1.78 14.02 -11.59
C ASP A 129 -1.14 14.00 -12.98
N ASP A 130 0.12 13.60 -13.07
CA ASP A 130 0.87 13.57 -14.34
C ASP A 130 0.65 12.24 -15.11
N ASN A 131 0.11 11.20 -14.47
CA ASN A 131 -0.31 9.94 -15.12
C ASN A 131 -1.36 9.21 -14.25
N ASP A 132 -2.64 9.39 -14.55
CA ASP A 132 -3.74 8.79 -13.79
C ASP A 132 -3.89 7.29 -14.01
N ARG A 133 -3.40 6.76 -15.14
CA ARG A 133 -3.41 5.32 -15.47
C ARG A 133 -2.53 4.48 -14.54
N MET A 134 -1.67 5.11 -13.74
CA MET A 134 -0.86 4.45 -12.72
C MET A 134 -1.51 4.42 -11.33
N ILE A 135 -2.70 5.04 -11.15
CA ILE A 135 -3.45 5.00 -9.89
C ILE A 135 -3.94 3.58 -9.66
N GLY A 136 -3.69 3.05 -8.46
CA GLY A 136 -3.89 1.64 -8.11
C GLY A 136 -2.57 0.95 -7.76
N ILE A 137 -2.64 -0.36 -7.51
CA ILE A 137 -1.49 -1.21 -7.23
C ILE A 137 -0.66 -1.37 -8.49
N ASN A 138 0.65 -1.18 -8.38
CA ASN A 138 1.58 -1.35 -9.49
C ASN A 138 2.19 -2.76 -9.47
N TYR A 139 2.59 -3.23 -8.28
CA TYR A 139 3.07 -4.59 -8.10
C TYR A 139 2.71 -5.12 -6.73
N ILE A 140 2.61 -6.44 -6.62
CA ILE A 140 2.54 -7.18 -5.37
C ILE A 140 3.67 -8.20 -5.36
N THR A 141 4.43 -8.24 -4.28
CA THR A 141 5.47 -9.24 -4.06
C THR A 141 5.10 -10.11 -2.86
N ILE A 142 5.11 -11.43 -3.05
CA ILE A 142 4.89 -12.42 -1.99
C ILE A 142 6.18 -13.20 -1.79
N ARG A 143 6.68 -13.19 -0.56
CA ARG A 143 7.91 -13.88 -0.17
C ARG A 143 7.62 -14.91 0.91
N ASN A 144 8.14 -16.13 0.75
CA ASN A 144 8.02 -17.17 1.76
C ASN A 144 9.19 -17.14 2.76
N GLN A 145 9.14 -18.02 3.76
CA GLN A 145 10.18 -18.17 4.78
C GLN A 145 11.57 -18.61 4.28
N ASN A 146 11.66 -19.11 3.04
CA ASN A 146 12.91 -19.51 2.39
C ASN A 146 13.47 -18.38 1.50
N ASP A 147 12.91 -17.17 1.58
CA ASP A 147 13.21 -16.01 0.73
C ASP A 147 12.88 -16.22 -0.77
N GLU A 148 12.15 -17.28 -1.13
CA GLU A 148 11.60 -17.43 -2.48
C GLU A 148 10.48 -16.41 -2.67
N THR A 149 10.41 -15.84 -3.86
CA THR A 149 9.57 -14.69 -4.16
C THR A 149 8.82 -14.88 -5.46
N ILE A 150 7.52 -14.58 -5.44
CA ILE A 150 6.68 -14.39 -6.63
C ILE A 150 6.21 -12.94 -6.69
N THR A 151 6.02 -12.42 -7.90
CA THR A 151 5.58 -11.04 -8.14
C THR A 151 4.43 -11.03 -9.14
N ILE A 152 3.43 -10.19 -8.87
CA ILE A 152 2.32 -9.87 -9.76
C ILE A 152 2.53 -8.41 -10.19
N GLY A 153 2.41 -8.12 -11.49
CA GLY A 153 2.69 -6.83 -12.07
C GLY A 153 4.18 -6.45 -12.01
N GLU A 154 4.47 -5.16 -12.12
CA GLU A 154 5.85 -4.66 -12.07
C GLU A 154 5.96 -3.25 -11.48
N TYR A 155 7.18 -2.88 -11.07
CA TYR A 155 7.46 -1.52 -10.66
C TYR A 155 7.56 -0.61 -11.88
N LEU A 156 6.60 0.30 -12.02
CA LEU A 156 6.58 1.31 -13.08
C LEU A 156 7.22 2.63 -12.59
N TYR A 157 8.02 3.26 -13.47
CA TYR A 157 8.76 4.50 -13.21
C TYR A 157 7.96 5.78 -13.53
#